data_AF-A0A942PF50-F1
#
_entry.id   AF-A0A942PF50-F1
#
_cell.length_a   1.000
_cell.length_b   1.000
_cell.length_c   1.000
_cell.angle_alpha   90.00
_cell.angle_beta   90.00
_cell.angle_gamma   90.00
#
_symmetry.space_group_name_H-M   'P 1'
#
loop_
_entity.id
_entity.type
_entity.pdbx_description
1 polymer ?
#
loop_
_entity_poly.entity_id
_entity_poly.type
_entity_poly.pdbx_seq_one_letter_code
_entity_poly.pdbx_strand_id
1 'polypeptide(L)' 'MAAKEVKFSVEARDKMLRGVDILANAVKVTLGPKGRNVVIDKSFGAPRITKDGV' A
#
# COMPACT_ATOMS: atom_id res chain seq x y z
N MET A 1 -12.77 -17.26 22.66
CA MET A 1 -12.47 -16.00 21.96
C MET A 1 -10.96 -15.79 21.95
N ALA A 2 -10.38 -15.33 20.84
CA ALA A 2 -8.95 -14.99 20.80
C ALA A 2 -8.67 -13.71 21.60
N ALA A 3 -7.53 -13.65 22.30
CA ALA A 3 -7.09 -12.46 23.02
C ALA A 3 -6.84 -11.28 22.05
N LYS A 4 -7.03 -10.05 22.55
CA LYS A 4 -6.81 -8.82 21.77
C LYS A 4 -5.49 -8.18 22.17
N GLU A 5 -4.74 -7.71 21.17
CA GLU A 5 -3.57 -6.86 21.39
C GLU A 5 -4.02 -5.39 21.34
N VAL A 6 -3.67 -4.61 22.36
CA VAL A 6 -4.02 -3.19 22.45
C VAL A 6 -2.74 -2.38 22.57
N LYS A 7 -2.55 -1.43 21.64
CA LYS A 7 -1.37 -0.55 21.55
C LYS A 7 -1.79 0.89 21.76
N PHE A 8 -0.93 1.69 22.38
CA PHE A 8 -1.25 3.07 22.77
C PHE A 8 -0.23 4.07 22.25
N SER A 9 -0.66 5.34 22.20
CA SER A 9 0.19 6.52 21.97
C SER A 9 1.08 6.42 20.73
N VAL A 10 2.40 6.54 20.88
CA VAL A 10 3.38 6.60 19.79
C VAL A 10 3.46 5.28 19.05
N GLU A 11 3.51 4.15 19.75
CA GLU A 11 3.66 2.83 19.11
C GLU A 11 2.49 2.52 18.15
N ALA A 12 1.27 2.89 18.55
CA ALA A 12 0.10 2.73 17.69
C ALA A 12 0.18 3.64 16.45
N ARG A 13 0.56 4.91 16.64
CA ARG A 13 0.69 5.89 15.55
C ARG A 13 1.79 5.52 14.56
N ASP A 14 2.94 5.04 15.03
CA ASP A 14 4.06 4.64 14.19
C ASP A 14 3.72 3.43 13.31
N LYS A 15 2.89 2.51 13.81
CA LYS A 15 2.40 1.37 13.02
C LYS A 15 1.39 1.81 11.97
N MET A 16 0.50 2.74 12.30
CA MET A 16 -0.44 3.32 11.33
C MET A 16 0.30 4.11 10.25
N LEU A 17 1.26 4.97 10.64
CA LEU A 17 2.03 5.77 9.70
C LEU A 17 2.78 4.90 8.68
N ARG A 18 3.42 3.82 9.14
CA ARG A 18 4.05 2.85 8.24
C ARG A 18 3.09 2.27 7.22
N GLY A 19 1.87 1.91 7.63
CA GLY A 19 0.84 1.43 6.70
C GLY A 19 0.42 2.49 5.68
N VAL A 20 0.24 3.73 6.13
CA VAL A 20 -0.07 4.88 5.26
C VAL A 20 1.05 5.13 4.26
N ASP A 21 2.31 5.10 4.70
CA ASP A 21 3.47 5.29 3.83
C ASP A 21 3.57 4.22 2.77
N ILE A 22 3.30 2.95 3.09
CA ILE A 22 3.28 1.86 2.10
C ILE A 22 2.24 2.16 1.01
N LEU A 23 1.01 2.51 1.40
CA LEU A 23 -0.06 2.83 0.46
C LEU A 23 0.29 4.06 -0.39
N ALA A 24 0.68 5.16 0.25
CA ALA A 24 0.97 6.41 -0.41
C ALA A 24 2.17 6.29 -1.35
N ASN A 25 3.23 5.60 -0.95
CA ASN A 25 4.41 5.41 -1.80
C ASN A 25 4.11 4.53 -3.02
N ALA A 26 3.25 3.52 -2.88
CA ALA A 26 2.84 2.67 -4.00
C ALA A 26 1.94 3.41 -5.00
N VAL A 27 1.00 4.24 -4.52
CA VAL A 27 0.05 4.95 -5.40
C VAL A 27 0.66 6.20 -6.01
N LYS A 28 1.46 6.99 -5.26
CA LYS A 28 1.93 8.30 -5.75
C LYS A 28 2.77 8.23 -7.03
N VAL A 29 3.38 7.08 -7.34
CA VAL A 29 4.19 6.93 -8.56
C VAL A 29 3.34 6.90 -9.83
N THR A 30 2.03 6.67 -9.73
CA THR A 30 1.10 6.65 -10.87
C THR A 30 0.53 8.03 -11.21
N LEU A 31 0.79 9.05 -10.38
CA LEU A 31 0.17 10.37 -10.51
C LEU A 31 0.68 11.16 -11.73
N GLY A 32 -0.28 11.82 -12.39
CA GLY A 32 -0.02 12.76 -13.48
C GLY A 32 0.31 12.11 -14.83
N PRO A 33 0.47 12.92 -15.88
CA PRO A 33 0.68 12.42 -17.25
C PRO A 33 2.01 11.67 -17.43
N LYS A 34 2.96 11.85 -16.50
CA LYS A 34 4.25 11.14 -16.46
C LYS A 34 4.29 10.03 -15.41
N GLY A 35 3.13 9.57 -14.93
CA GLY A 35 3.02 8.44 -14.00
C GLY A 35 3.73 7.19 -14.53
N ARG A 36 4.32 6.43 -13.59
CA ARG A 36 5.04 5.18 -13.84
C ARG A 36 4.12 3.98 -13.69
N ASN A 37 4.55 2.86 -14.28
CA ASN A 37 3.83 1.60 -14.18
C ASN A 37 4.03 0.97 -12.79
N VAL A 38 2.95 0.42 -12.26
CA VAL A 38 2.94 -0.49 -11.11
C VAL A 38 2.60 -1.89 -11.62
N VAL A 39 3.34 -2.88 -11.13
CA VAL A 39 3.12 -4.30 -11.46
C VAL A 39 2.42 -4.97 -10.29
N ILE A 40 1.28 -5.59 -10.56
CA ILE A 40 0.46 -6.30 -9.59
C ILE A 40 0.48 -7.78 -9.95
N ASP A 41 0.87 -8.60 -8.99
CA ASP A 41 0.92 -10.05 -9.15
C ASP A 41 -0.47 -10.64 -9.40
N LYS A 42 -0.50 -11.76 -10.11
CA LYS A 42 -1.71 -12.54 -10.39
C LYS A 42 -1.44 -13.99 -10.06
N SER A 43 -2.41 -14.64 -9.42
CA SER A 43 -2.30 -16.06 -9.03
C SER A 43 -1.99 -16.99 -10.21
N PHE A 44 -2.39 -16.62 -11.44
CA PHE A 44 -2.09 -17.36 -12.66
C PHE A 44 -1.85 -16.41 -13.84
N GLY A 45 -0.93 -16.81 -14.73
CA GLY A 45 -0.63 -16.07 -15.95
C GLY A 45 0.34 -14.90 -15.76
N ALA A 46 0.36 -13.97 -16.72
CA ALA A 46 1.24 -12.81 -16.66
C ALA A 46 0.72 -11.75 -15.66
N PRO A 47 1.61 -11.00 -14.99
CA PRO A 47 1.23 -9.97 -14.03
C PRO A 47 0.47 -8.81 -14.68
N ARG A 48 -0.33 -8.08 -13.89
CA ARG A 48 -1.04 -6.88 -14.36
C ARG A 48 -0.12 -5.68 -14.27
N ILE A 49 0.06 -4.95 -15.36
CA ILE A 49 0.79 -3.68 -15.39
C ILE A 49 -0.25 -2.55 -15.51
N THR A 50 -0.20 -1.56 -14.62
CA THR A 50 -1.16 -0.43 -14.60
C THR A 50 -0.49 0.90 -14.28
N LYS A 51 -1.09 2.00 -14.75
CA LYS A 51 -0.83 3.38 -14.28
C LYS A 51 -2.04 3.98 -13.55
N ASP A 52 -3.04 3.17 -13.29
CA ASP A 52 -4.18 3.57 -12.48
C ASP A 52 -3.77 3.56 -11.00
N GLY A 53 -4.12 4.62 -10.28
CA GLY A 53 -3.93 4.71 -8.83
C GLY A 53 -5.09 4.11 -8.04
N VAL A 54 -6.17 3.72 -8.72
CA VAL A 54 -7.36 3.04 -8.19
C VAL A 54 -7.40 1.59 -8.70
#